data_AF-A0A951V8U9-F1
#
_entry.id   AF-A0A951V8U9-F1
#
_cell.length_a   1.000
_cell.length_b   1.000
_cell.length_c   1.000
_cell.angle_alpha   90.00
_cell.angle_beta   90.00
_cell.angle_gamma   90.00
#
_symmetry.space_group_name_H-M   'P 1'
#
loop_
_entity.id
_entity.type
_entity.pdbx_description
1 polymer ?
#
loop_
_entity_poly.entity_id
_entity_poly.type
_entity_poly.pdbx_seq_one_letter_code
_entity_poly.pdbx_strand_id
1 'polypeptide(L)'
;MKRFASVDFLRGLAIFLMLVLHMVSHTLDVDTLTSDMSRLSFIQFILMIILPFGGGMAGFFLMVSAMGNTISMEHALERQTPAAEIGRRQVIGGFILLFFAMLVEGLIGYHGDVGVFVHESLKALSDPAIASHQWTWDHALWRFNHFETIHTIAWCIVINGIIHSALSAREKYRDKNKLIRTYIYLAIAVLILTPLIWGLVNLVIPGYPAQLGTYYESYPRIGTDPFGRFLLVFILQPLAGYPEPLFPYLAASFAGTIFGLFLTMPKEQRKIRSFTKLTLNIGVIMYLIGLAGVIGNIIAVIAASGFDAGLDVYLHIWDHRGWTPELRGTPFLGWYFQFLLLNGFGILLIMSVIRLVELRGKAKVFGKRTLFIRRFGFMAFTNYSMQFLYYIGMFITLDWIFGGTYGRNVGLWGETFMTIIVGLFIMVSVMLLWEKLRYAGSLESLIKQLNYFLNPARRKHLKERGMPWYRAGLLNVQGILYNAEYVNIREEEEIDHTAGEESRLAKKLAGVGYVFPPYALVAYLIARKAAAREGGHPEHRSALKHAIISLLFTLAFLAACFILTPAMFGG
;
A
#
# COMPACT_ATOMS: atom_id res chain seq x y z
N MET A 1 19.76 -12.59 -8.47
CA MET A 1 19.58 -11.97 -7.13
C MET A 1 18.44 -12.73 -6.50
N LYS A 2 18.73 -13.36 -5.38
CA LYS A 2 17.77 -14.08 -4.55
C LYS A 2 16.66 -13.12 -4.07
N ARG A 3 15.39 -13.52 -4.16
CA ARG A 3 14.21 -12.69 -3.84
C ARG A 3 13.30 -13.39 -2.81
N PHE A 4 12.43 -12.61 -2.17
CA PHE A 4 11.37 -13.15 -1.32
C PHE A 4 10.03 -13.06 -2.05
N ALA A 5 9.32 -14.18 -2.12
CA ALA A 5 8.08 -14.26 -2.90
C ALA A 5 6.94 -13.49 -2.23
N SER A 6 6.89 -13.47 -0.90
CA SER A 6 5.94 -12.66 -0.13
C SER A 6 6.15 -11.17 -0.36
N VAL A 7 7.38 -10.67 -0.36
CA VAL A 7 7.67 -9.24 -0.57
C VAL A 7 7.21 -8.79 -1.96
N ASP A 8 7.53 -9.57 -3.00
CA ASP A 8 7.08 -9.28 -4.37
C ASP A 8 5.55 -9.32 -4.47
N PHE A 9 4.91 -10.29 -3.82
CA PHE A 9 3.45 -10.43 -3.82
C PHE A 9 2.77 -9.29 -3.05
N LEU A 10 3.21 -8.98 -1.84
CA LEU A 10 2.66 -7.92 -1.00
C LEU A 10 2.75 -6.57 -1.69
N ARG A 11 3.85 -6.30 -2.40
CA ARG A 11 4.00 -5.07 -3.20
C ARG A 11 2.99 -5.02 -4.34
N GLY A 12 2.82 -6.14 -5.04
CA GLY A 12 1.83 -6.23 -6.11
C GLY A 12 0.40 -6.15 -5.62
N LEU A 13 0.10 -6.78 -4.48
CA LEU A 13 -1.19 -6.76 -3.84
C LEU A 13 -1.55 -5.34 -3.40
N ALA A 14 -0.59 -4.60 -2.83
CA ALA A 14 -0.79 -3.21 -2.45
C ALA A 14 -1.24 -2.39 -3.68
N ILE A 15 -0.45 -2.38 -4.75
CA ILE A 15 -0.81 -1.62 -5.97
C ILE A 15 -2.13 -2.09 -6.57
N PHE A 16 -2.36 -3.40 -6.65
CA PHE A 16 -3.61 -3.95 -7.14
C PHE A 16 -4.82 -3.49 -6.33
N LEU A 17 -4.74 -3.53 -5.00
CA LEU A 17 -5.81 -3.07 -4.12
C LEU A 17 -6.06 -1.57 -4.26
N MET A 18 -5.01 -0.75 -4.31
CA MET A 18 -5.15 0.69 -4.52
C MET A 18 -5.88 1.00 -5.83
N LEU A 19 -5.54 0.32 -6.93
CA LEU A 19 -6.23 0.49 -8.21
C LEU A 19 -7.72 0.18 -8.12
N VAL A 20 -8.07 -0.94 -7.47
CA VAL A 20 -9.47 -1.33 -7.26
C VAL A 20 -10.19 -0.30 -6.40
N LEU A 21 -9.56 0.16 -5.32
CA LEU A 21 -10.15 1.12 -4.39
C LEU A 21 -10.38 2.48 -5.04
N HIS A 22 -9.46 2.94 -5.89
CA HIS A 22 -9.65 4.19 -6.64
C HIS A 22 -10.76 4.08 -7.69
N MET A 23 -10.91 2.90 -8.33
CA MET A 23 -12.06 2.67 -9.22
C MET A 23 -13.37 2.71 -8.44
N VAL A 24 -13.43 2.12 -7.24
CA VAL A 24 -14.59 2.21 -6.35
C VAL A 24 -14.86 3.66 -5.98
N SER A 25 -13.86 4.38 -5.46
CA SER A 25 -14.04 5.74 -4.96
C SER A 25 -14.40 6.76 -6.03
N HIS A 26 -14.11 6.48 -7.30
CA HIS A 26 -14.50 7.36 -8.41
C HIS A 26 -15.79 6.95 -9.10
N THR A 27 -16.28 5.73 -8.88
CA THR A 27 -17.51 5.25 -9.54
C THR A 27 -18.69 5.27 -8.59
N LEU A 28 -18.51 4.79 -7.35
CA LEU A 28 -19.59 4.50 -6.42
C LEU A 28 -20.22 5.77 -5.88
N ASP A 29 -21.52 5.94 -6.10
CA ASP A 29 -22.35 6.97 -5.50
C ASP A 29 -22.71 6.58 -4.06
N VAL A 30 -21.85 6.99 -3.13
CA VAL A 30 -22.03 6.70 -1.70
C VAL A 30 -23.26 7.43 -1.14
N ASP A 31 -23.54 8.65 -1.60
CA ASP A 31 -24.63 9.49 -1.08
C ASP A 31 -26.00 8.89 -1.41
N THR A 32 -26.17 8.41 -2.64
CA THR A 32 -27.39 7.70 -3.02
C THR A 32 -27.55 6.42 -2.20
N LEU A 33 -26.48 5.66 -1.95
CA LEU A 33 -26.54 4.44 -1.16
C LEU A 33 -26.87 4.70 0.32
N THR A 34 -26.30 5.76 0.91
CA THR A 34 -26.55 6.11 2.32
C THR A 34 -27.92 6.72 2.54
N SER A 35 -28.55 7.29 1.50
CA SER A 35 -29.91 7.85 1.60
C SER A 35 -31.00 6.79 1.86
N ASP A 36 -30.79 5.54 1.43
CA ASP A 36 -31.72 4.42 1.64
C ASP A 36 -30.99 3.14 2.09
N MET A 37 -30.36 3.24 3.26
CA MET A 37 -29.65 2.13 3.91
C MET A 37 -30.56 0.90 4.14
N SER A 38 -31.88 1.07 4.29
CA SER A 38 -32.82 -0.03 4.59
C SER A 38 -32.84 -1.12 3.52
N ARG A 39 -32.60 -0.73 2.26
CA ARG A 39 -32.66 -1.62 1.08
C ARG A 39 -31.32 -2.21 0.69
N LEU A 40 -30.22 -1.75 1.29
CA LEU A 40 -28.91 -2.30 0.99
C LEU A 40 -28.77 -3.71 1.58
N SER A 41 -28.19 -4.61 0.80
CA SER A 41 -27.77 -5.92 1.31
C SER A 41 -26.64 -5.75 2.33
N PHE A 42 -26.56 -6.65 3.32
CA PHE A 42 -25.48 -6.58 4.31
C PHE A 42 -24.09 -6.67 3.70
N ILE A 43 -23.92 -7.33 2.55
CA ILE A 43 -22.62 -7.35 1.86
C ILE A 43 -22.22 -5.95 1.38
N GLN A 44 -23.18 -5.13 0.93
CA GLN A 44 -22.90 -3.74 0.51
C GLN A 44 -22.46 -2.90 1.71
N PHE A 45 -23.09 -3.07 2.88
CA PHE A 45 -22.61 -2.45 4.12
C PHE A 45 -21.20 -2.87 4.49
N ILE A 46 -20.93 -4.18 4.44
CA ILE A 46 -19.60 -4.72 4.73
C ILE A 46 -18.57 -4.12 3.76
N LEU A 47 -18.91 -3.94 2.48
CA LEU A 47 -18.02 -3.31 1.51
C LEU A 47 -17.82 -1.81 1.78
N MET A 48 -18.87 -1.08 2.15
CA MET A 48 -18.75 0.33 2.56
C MET A 48 -17.89 0.52 3.82
N ILE A 49 -17.73 -0.53 4.64
CA ILE A 49 -16.81 -0.55 5.78
C ILE A 49 -15.40 -0.94 5.31
N ILE A 50 -15.26 -2.09 4.66
CA ILE A 50 -13.95 -2.66 4.33
C ILE A 50 -13.18 -1.83 3.29
N LEU A 51 -13.85 -1.19 2.33
CA LEU A 51 -13.17 -0.49 1.24
C LEU A 51 -12.50 0.81 1.71
N PRO A 52 -13.16 1.73 2.44
CA PRO A 52 -12.47 2.88 3.05
C PRO A 52 -11.31 2.45 3.94
N PHE A 53 -11.50 1.42 4.77
CA PHE A 53 -10.41 0.84 5.58
C PHE A 53 -9.24 0.37 4.72
N GLY A 54 -9.52 -0.29 3.58
CA GLY A 54 -8.54 -0.67 2.59
C GLY A 54 -7.80 0.52 1.99
N GLY A 55 -8.50 1.63 1.75
CA GLY A 55 -7.96 2.90 1.28
C GLY A 55 -6.97 3.52 2.27
N GLY A 56 -7.23 3.40 3.57
CA GLY A 56 -6.32 3.87 4.61
C GLY A 56 -5.06 3.03 4.83
N MET A 57 -4.87 1.94 4.08
CA MET A 57 -3.69 1.09 4.27
C MET A 57 -2.38 1.66 3.70
N ALA A 58 -2.25 2.95 3.41
CA ALA A 58 -0.99 3.55 2.91
C ALA A 58 0.25 3.18 3.75
N GLY A 59 0.10 3.04 5.07
CA GLY A 59 1.17 2.62 5.96
C GLY A 59 1.69 1.21 5.65
N PHE A 60 0.81 0.31 5.20
CA PHE A 60 1.18 -1.01 4.69
C PHE A 60 2.02 -0.93 3.40
N PHE A 61 1.68 -0.02 2.48
CA PHE A 61 2.43 0.18 1.23
C PHE A 61 3.85 0.68 1.54
N LEU A 62 3.95 1.60 2.49
CA LEU A 62 5.20 2.14 2.96
C LEU A 62 6.05 1.08 3.66
N MET A 63 5.45 0.26 4.54
CA MET A 63 6.13 -0.88 5.19
C MET A 63 6.71 -1.85 4.15
N VAL A 64 5.92 -2.26 3.16
CA VAL A 64 6.37 -3.19 2.11
C VAL A 64 7.48 -2.58 1.26
N SER A 65 7.37 -1.29 0.92
CA SER A 65 8.39 -0.56 0.17
C SER A 65 9.70 -0.43 0.94
N ALA A 66 9.64 -0.07 2.23
CA ALA A 66 10.79 0.02 3.11
C ALA A 66 11.45 -1.35 3.35
N MET A 67 10.65 -2.42 3.49
CA MET A 67 11.13 -3.79 3.58
C MET A 67 11.94 -4.18 2.34
N GLY A 68 11.39 -3.97 1.14
CA GLY A 68 12.08 -4.23 -0.12
C GLY A 68 13.36 -3.40 -0.30
N ASN A 69 13.33 -2.12 0.10
CA ASN A 69 14.51 -1.26 0.04
C ASN A 69 15.62 -1.74 0.99
N THR A 70 15.26 -2.09 2.23
CA THR A 70 16.20 -2.59 3.23
C THR A 70 16.85 -3.91 2.79
N ILE A 71 16.09 -4.85 2.22
CA ILE A 71 16.66 -6.07 1.63
C ILE A 71 17.69 -5.73 0.55
N SER A 72 17.41 -4.74 -0.30
CA SER A 72 18.36 -4.30 -1.34
C SER A 72 19.63 -3.67 -0.75
N MET A 73 19.51 -2.90 0.34
CA MET A 73 20.68 -2.31 1.03
C MET A 73 21.52 -3.41 1.68
N GLU A 74 20.88 -4.36 2.34
CA GLU A 74 21.53 -5.49 3.02
C GLU A 74 22.29 -6.38 2.03
N HIS A 75 21.70 -6.72 0.88
CA HIS A 75 22.42 -7.44 -0.17
C HIS A 75 23.59 -6.66 -0.76
N ALA A 76 23.58 -5.32 -0.71
CA ALA A 76 24.73 -4.52 -1.12
C ALA A 76 25.84 -4.54 -0.06
N LEU A 77 25.48 -4.50 1.23
CA LEU A 77 26.42 -4.69 2.34
C LEU A 77 27.07 -6.07 2.31
N GLU A 78 26.31 -7.14 2.05
CA GLU A 78 26.82 -8.51 1.88
C GLU A 78 27.84 -8.61 0.74
N ARG A 79 27.71 -7.78 -0.30
CA ARG A 79 28.67 -7.67 -1.41
C ARG A 79 29.81 -6.69 -1.12
N GLN A 80 30.02 -6.34 0.14
CA GLN A 80 31.09 -5.44 0.60
C GLN A 80 31.00 -4.04 -0.03
N THR A 81 29.82 -3.59 -0.45
CA THR A 81 29.65 -2.19 -0.89
C THR A 81 29.75 -1.29 0.35
N PRO A 82 30.58 -0.23 0.33
CA PRO A 82 30.71 0.66 1.47
C PRO A 82 29.38 1.29 1.87
N ALA A 83 29.10 1.35 3.18
CA ALA A 83 27.83 1.87 3.71
C ALA A 83 27.53 3.29 3.20
N ALA A 84 28.53 4.18 3.20
CA ALA A 84 28.38 5.54 2.68
C ALA A 84 27.96 5.59 1.21
N GLU A 85 28.43 4.63 0.39
CA GLU A 85 28.01 4.53 -1.00
C GLU A 85 26.55 4.07 -1.13
N ILE A 86 26.12 3.15 -0.26
CA ILE A 86 24.71 2.74 -0.18
C ILE A 86 23.84 3.94 0.22
N GLY A 87 24.22 4.68 1.25
CA GLY A 87 23.53 5.91 1.66
C GLY A 87 23.41 6.90 0.51
N ARG A 88 24.50 7.21 -0.19
CA ARG A 88 24.48 8.09 -1.38
C ARG A 88 23.54 7.58 -2.48
N ARG A 89 23.56 6.27 -2.77
CA ARG A 89 22.66 5.65 -3.76
C ARG A 89 21.19 5.81 -3.38
N GLN A 90 20.86 5.70 -2.10
CA GLN A 90 19.49 5.85 -1.59
C GLN A 90 19.03 7.31 -1.61
N VAL A 91 19.89 8.24 -1.20
CA VAL A 91 19.58 9.68 -1.25
C VAL A 91 19.30 10.12 -2.69
N ILE A 92 20.20 9.79 -3.64
CA ILE A 92 20.00 10.11 -5.06
C ILE A 92 18.76 9.42 -5.62
N GLY A 93 18.57 8.13 -5.34
CA GLY A 93 17.40 7.38 -5.81
C GLY A 93 16.08 7.92 -5.26
N GLY A 94 16.06 8.34 -3.99
CA GLY A 94 14.92 8.95 -3.34
C GLY A 94 14.58 10.32 -3.92
N PHE A 95 15.55 11.19 -4.18
CA PHE A 95 15.30 12.47 -4.85
C PHE A 95 14.84 12.32 -6.30
N ILE A 96 15.37 11.33 -7.04
CA ILE A 96 14.85 11.01 -8.37
C ILE A 96 13.38 10.58 -8.27
N LEU A 97 13.05 9.69 -7.33
CA LEU A 97 11.67 9.26 -7.12
C LEU A 97 10.76 10.44 -6.72
N LEU A 98 11.24 11.33 -5.85
CA LEU A 98 10.51 12.52 -5.43
C LEU A 98 10.18 13.44 -6.62
N PHE A 99 11.17 13.71 -7.47
CA PHE A 99 10.96 14.51 -8.68
C PHE A 99 9.92 13.87 -9.61
N PHE A 100 9.99 12.55 -9.79
CA PHE A 100 8.98 11.84 -10.57
C PHE A 100 7.61 11.82 -9.90
N ALA A 101 7.52 11.78 -8.56
CA ALA A 101 6.26 11.90 -7.84
C ALA A 101 5.58 13.25 -8.14
N MET A 102 6.35 14.34 -8.11
CA MET A 102 5.87 15.69 -8.45
C MET A 102 5.41 15.77 -9.92
N LEU A 103 6.14 15.14 -10.85
CA LEU A 103 5.73 15.04 -12.25
C LEU A 103 4.46 14.21 -12.46
N VAL A 104 4.28 13.15 -11.66
CA VAL A 104 3.08 12.31 -11.72
C VAL A 104 1.87 13.08 -11.22
N GLU A 105 1.98 13.73 -10.07
CA GLU A 105 0.86 14.53 -9.57
C GLU A 105 0.58 15.73 -10.47
N GLY A 106 1.59 16.44 -10.96
CA GLY A 106 1.40 17.59 -11.85
C GLY A 106 0.90 17.24 -13.25
N LEU A 107 1.56 16.30 -13.93
CA LEU A 107 1.45 16.15 -15.39
C LEU A 107 0.85 14.81 -15.82
N ILE A 108 1.51 13.69 -15.49
CA ILE A 108 1.27 12.40 -16.17
C ILE A 108 0.35 11.43 -15.41
N GLY A 109 0.01 11.73 -14.16
CA GLY A 109 -0.84 10.90 -13.32
C GLY A 109 -2.32 11.05 -13.62
N TYR A 110 -3.14 10.23 -12.97
CA TYR A 110 -4.60 10.28 -13.08
C TYR A 110 -5.25 11.52 -12.46
N HIS A 111 -4.54 12.17 -11.51
CA HIS A 111 -4.86 13.51 -11.00
C HIS A 111 -4.01 14.60 -11.64
N GLY A 112 -3.05 14.24 -12.48
CA GLY A 112 -2.26 15.20 -13.27
C GLY A 112 -3.02 15.66 -14.50
N ASP A 113 -2.43 16.62 -15.20
CA ASP A 113 -3.01 17.31 -16.36
C ASP A 113 -3.49 16.33 -17.45
N VAL A 114 -2.70 15.29 -17.75
CA VAL A 114 -3.09 14.20 -18.69
C VAL A 114 -4.37 13.49 -18.21
N GLY A 115 -4.42 13.12 -16.93
CA GLY A 115 -5.55 12.40 -16.36
C GLY A 115 -6.83 13.24 -16.33
N VAL A 116 -6.71 14.53 -15.98
CA VAL A 116 -7.82 15.49 -16.02
C VAL A 116 -8.30 15.70 -17.45
N PHE A 117 -7.39 15.91 -18.40
CA PHE A 117 -7.75 16.05 -19.80
C PHE A 117 -8.53 14.83 -20.32
N VAL A 118 -8.07 13.61 -20.04
CA VAL A 118 -8.77 12.38 -20.42
C VAL A 118 -10.16 12.32 -19.75
N HIS A 119 -10.24 12.60 -18.45
CA HIS A 119 -11.50 12.56 -17.71
C HIS A 119 -12.53 13.54 -18.28
N GLU A 120 -12.16 14.81 -18.43
CA GLU A 120 -13.07 15.87 -18.92
C GLU A 120 -13.43 15.67 -20.40
N SER A 121 -12.51 15.15 -21.22
CA SER A 121 -12.81 14.81 -22.61
C SER A 121 -13.87 13.70 -22.71
N LEU A 122 -13.74 12.64 -21.89
CA LEU A 122 -14.74 11.56 -21.83
C LEU A 122 -16.08 12.06 -21.30
N LYS A 123 -16.07 13.02 -20.37
CA LYS A 123 -17.27 13.66 -19.85
C LYS A 123 -18.01 14.47 -20.91
N ALA A 124 -17.30 15.30 -21.68
CA ALA A 124 -17.87 16.03 -22.80
C ALA A 124 -18.36 15.12 -23.95
N LEU A 125 -17.79 13.92 -24.09
CA LEU A 125 -18.29 12.92 -25.05
C LEU A 125 -19.59 12.24 -24.59
N SER A 126 -19.77 12.03 -23.29
CA SER A 126 -20.99 11.42 -22.72
C SER A 126 -22.15 12.41 -22.63
N ASP A 127 -21.86 13.68 -22.32
CA ASP A 127 -22.88 14.73 -22.19
C ASP A 127 -22.63 15.87 -23.19
N PRO A 128 -23.44 15.97 -24.27
CA PRO A 128 -23.33 17.03 -25.26
C PRO A 128 -23.55 18.45 -24.71
N ALA A 129 -24.14 18.60 -23.52
CA ALA A 129 -24.31 19.90 -22.87
C ALA A 129 -22.99 20.44 -22.29
N ILE A 130 -21.98 19.58 -22.10
CA ILE A 130 -20.67 19.94 -21.59
C ILE A 130 -19.76 20.31 -22.76
N ALA A 131 -19.25 21.53 -22.76
CA ALA A 131 -18.32 21.98 -23.78
C ALA A 131 -17.06 21.11 -23.83
N SER A 132 -16.52 20.91 -25.04
CA SER A 132 -15.26 20.17 -25.22
C SER A 132 -14.15 20.79 -24.39
N HIS A 133 -13.51 19.98 -23.55
CA HIS A 133 -12.44 20.43 -22.69
C HIS A 133 -11.20 20.83 -23.52
N GLN A 134 -10.71 22.05 -23.32
CA GLN A 134 -9.45 22.50 -23.91
C GLN A 134 -8.30 22.23 -22.95
N TRP A 135 -7.24 21.59 -23.46
CA TRP A 135 -6.03 21.36 -22.67
C TRP A 135 -5.42 22.70 -22.24
N THR A 136 -5.20 22.89 -20.93
CA THR A 136 -4.42 24.01 -20.40
C THR A 136 -3.34 23.51 -19.46
N TRP A 137 -2.18 24.15 -19.44
CA TRP A 137 -1.09 23.77 -18.52
C TRP A 137 -1.33 24.21 -17.08
N ASP A 138 -2.42 24.92 -16.81
CA ASP A 138 -2.64 25.54 -15.52
C ASP A 138 -2.70 24.52 -14.39
N HIS A 139 -3.40 23.41 -14.66
CA HIS A 139 -3.53 22.32 -13.70
C HIS A 139 -2.16 21.75 -13.29
N ALA A 140 -1.27 21.57 -14.27
CA ALA A 140 0.08 21.08 -14.00
C ALA A 140 0.91 22.01 -13.09
N LEU A 141 0.74 23.33 -13.21
CA LEU A 141 1.58 24.32 -12.53
C LEU A 141 1.32 24.41 -11.03
N TRP A 142 0.08 24.22 -10.58
CA TRP A 142 -0.23 24.21 -9.14
C TRP A 142 -0.13 22.81 -8.55
N ARG A 143 -0.51 21.78 -9.31
CA ARG A 143 -0.56 20.38 -8.86
C ARG A 143 0.84 19.75 -8.69
N PHE A 144 1.88 20.33 -9.28
CA PHE A 144 3.25 19.85 -9.15
C PHE A 144 3.76 19.74 -7.70
N ASN A 145 3.27 20.59 -6.79
CA ASN A 145 3.60 20.51 -5.36
C ASN A 145 2.54 19.78 -4.53
N HIS A 146 1.60 19.08 -5.17
CA HIS A 146 0.63 18.28 -4.44
C HIS A 146 1.33 17.09 -3.78
N PHE A 147 1.06 16.89 -2.50
CA PHE A 147 1.70 15.85 -1.69
C PHE A 147 0.79 14.63 -1.56
N GLU A 148 1.37 13.45 -1.76
CA GLU A 148 0.67 12.15 -1.75
C GLU A 148 1.59 11.07 -1.20
N THR A 149 1.07 9.86 -0.97
CA THR A 149 1.80 8.71 -0.43
C THR A 149 3.17 8.48 -1.08
N ILE A 150 3.29 8.71 -2.38
CA ILE A 150 4.55 8.48 -3.13
C ILE A 150 5.65 9.43 -2.68
N HIS A 151 5.31 10.68 -2.37
CA HIS A 151 6.25 11.66 -1.83
C HIS A 151 6.77 11.18 -0.46
N THR A 152 5.87 10.68 0.39
CA THR A 152 6.23 10.09 1.69
C THR A 152 7.15 8.87 1.53
N ILE A 153 6.88 8.00 0.56
CA ILE A 153 7.77 6.87 0.22
C ILE A 153 9.15 7.36 -0.20
N ALA A 154 9.23 8.36 -1.07
CA ALA A 154 10.49 8.92 -1.56
C ALA A 154 11.33 9.51 -0.41
N TRP A 155 10.72 10.33 0.45
CA TRP A 155 11.37 10.87 1.64
C TRP A 155 11.78 9.80 2.63
N CYS A 156 10.95 8.79 2.84
CA CYS A 156 11.30 7.64 3.67
C CYS A 156 12.52 6.88 3.13
N ILE A 157 12.66 6.74 1.81
CA ILE A 157 13.85 6.13 1.18
C ILE A 157 15.11 6.97 1.48
N VAL A 158 15.02 8.29 1.35
CA VAL A 158 16.12 9.22 1.67
C VAL A 158 16.54 9.08 3.14
N ILE A 159 15.58 9.24 4.06
CA ILE A 159 15.84 9.24 5.50
C ILE A 159 16.33 7.86 5.98
N ASN A 160 15.66 6.77 5.58
CA ASN A 160 16.11 5.42 5.91
C ASN A 160 17.49 5.13 5.33
N GLY A 161 17.77 5.57 4.10
CA GLY A 161 19.07 5.38 3.47
C GLY A 161 20.21 6.04 4.27
N ILE A 162 19.98 7.28 4.75
CA ILE A 162 20.92 8.01 5.60
C ILE A 162 21.12 7.29 6.93
N ILE A 163 20.02 6.99 7.65
CA ILE A 163 20.07 6.33 8.96
C ILE A 163 20.74 4.96 8.84
N HIS A 164 20.34 4.14 7.87
CA HIS A 164 20.85 2.80 7.68
C HIS A 164 22.34 2.80 7.33
N SER A 165 22.76 3.71 6.45
CA SER A 165 24.16 3.93 6.11
C SER A 165 24.99 4.33 7.34
N ALA A 166 24.51 5.30 8.12
CA ALA A 166 25.19 5.77 9.33
C ALA A 166 25.33 4.66 10.38
N LEU A 167 24.28 3.87 10.60
CA LEU A 167 24.30 2.74 11.51
C LEU A 167 25.23 1.61 11.02
N SER A 168 25.41 1.46 9.70
CA SER A 168 26.23 0.40 9.10
C SER A 168 27.70 0.77 8.91
N ALA A 169 28.07 2.06 9.00
CA ALA A 169 29.40 2.58 8.66
C ALA A 169 30.56 2.19 9.60
N ARG A 170 30.33 1.41 10.66
CA ARG A 170 31.36 1.06 11.68
C ARG A 170 31.35 -0.42 12.10
N GLU A 171 31.16 -1.34 11.16
CA GLU A 171 30.98 -2.80 11.41
C GLU A 171 29.82 -3.21 12.33
N LYS A 172 29.05 -2.24 12.85
CA LYS A 172 27.82 -2.44 13.64
C LYS A 172 26.72 -3.19 12.85
N TYR A 173 26.90 -3.40 11.54
CA TYR A 173 25.99 -4.18 10.69
C TYR A 173 25.99 -5.69 11.02
N ARG A 174 26.99 -6.20 11.74
CA ARG A 174 27.10 -7.62 12.09
C ARG A 174 26.03 -8.08 13.07
N ASP A 175 25.56 -7.20 13.97
CA ASP A 175 24.49 -7.51 14.92
C ASP A 175 23.15 -6.95 14.43
N LYS A 176 22.40 -7.80 13.74
CA LYS A 176 21.07 -7.44 13.22
C LYS A 176 20.04 -7.20 14.33
N ASN A 177 20.20 -7.85 15.48
CA ASN A 177 19.28 -7.66 16.61
C ASN A 177 19.43 -6.25 17.20
N LYS A 178 20.66 -5.74 17.30
CA LYS A 178 20.92 -4.37 17.73
C LYS A 178 20.33 -3.35 16.76
N LEU A 179 20.50 -3.56 15.45
CA LEU A 179 19.88 -2.69 14.43
C LEU A 179 18.35 -2.68 14.55
N ILE A 180 17.71 -3.84 14.68
CA ILE A 180 16.26 -3.93 14.88
C ILE A 180 15.82 -3.13 16.11
N ARG A 181 16.52 -3.28 17.25
CA ARG A 181 16.22 -2.50 18.48
C ARG A 181 16.34 -0.99 18.25
N THR A 182 17.37 -0.54 17.53
CA THR A 182 17.52 0.87 17.18
C THR A 182 16.34 1.38 16.35
N TYR A 183 15.89 0.63 15.33
CA TYR A 183 14.72 1.02 14.54
C TYR A 183 13.41 1.03 15.36
N ILE A 184 13.27 0.15 16.36
CA ILE A 184 12.14 0.20 17.29
C ILE A 184 12.16 1.51 18.08
N TYR A 185 13.31 1.90 18.64
CA TYR A 185 13.42 3.17 19.36
C TYR A 185 13.18 4.39 18.47
N LEU A 186 13.66 4.36 17.22
CA LEU A 186 13.40 5.43 16.26
C LEU A 186 11.91 5.53 15.88
N ALA A 187 11.22 4.39 15.73
CA ALA A 187 9.78 4.38 15.46
C ALA A 187 8.98 4.99 16.63
N ILE A 188 9.31 4.62 17.87
CA ILE A 188 8.70 5.20 19.06
C ILE A 188 8.99 6.71 19.14
N ALA A 189 10.22 7.13 18.89
CA ALA A 189 10.61 8.54 18.89
C ALA A 189 9.82 9.35 17.86
N VAL A 190 9.65 8.85 16.62
CA VAL A 190 8.83 9.51 15.60
C VAL A 190 7.40 9.71 16.06
N LEU A 191 6.77 8.69 16.66
CA LEU A 191 5.40 8.79 17.16
C LEU A 191 5.26 9.83 18.28
N ILE A 192 6.20 9.87 19.23
CA ILE A 192 6.21 10.86 20.31
C ILE A 192 6.43 12.27 19.77
N LEU A 193 7.31 12.43 18.77
CA LEU A 193 7.63 13.73 18.18
C LEU A 193 6.55 14.23 17.21
N THR A 194 5.62 13.37 16.76
CA THR A 194 4.63 13.74 15.73
C THR A 194 3.80 14.97 16.13
N PRO A 195 3.15 15.03 17.31
CA PRO A 195 2.43 16.23 17.75
C PRO A 195 3.31 17.48 17.87
N LEU A 196 4.55 17.31 18.33
CA LEU A 196 5.50 18.43 18.46
C LEU A 196 5.84 19.00 17.09
N ILE A 197 6.16 18.15 16.12
CA ILE A 197 6.47 18.59 14.75
C ILE A 197 5.26 19.27 14.11
N TRP A 198 4.06 18.71 14.25
CA TRP A 198 2.84 19.34 13.72
C TRP A 198 2.58 20.70 14.37
N GLY A 199 2.75 20.81 15.70
CA GLY A 199 2.65 22.09 16.41
C GLY A 199 3.67 23.12 15.93
N LEU A 200 4.94 22.71 15.71
CA LEU A 200 5.98 23.59 15.18
C LEU A 200 5.68 24.05 13.75
N VAL A 201 5.17 23.17 12.89
CA VAL A 201 4.75 23.56 11.52
C VAL A 201 3.60 24.57 11.59
N ASN A 202 2.66 24.37 12.51
CA ASN A 202 1.53 25.28 12.73
C ASN A 202 1.98 26.66 13.26
N LEU A 203 3.14 26.78 13.90
CA LEU A 203 3.72 28.08 14.26
C LEU A 203 4.31 28.83 13.05
N VAL A 204 4.80 28.08 12.06
CA VAL A 204 5.38 28.66 10.83
C VAL A 204 4.28 29.08 9.86
N ILE A 205 3.26 28.24 9.69
CA ILE A 205 2.04 28.53 8.93
C ILE A 205 0.86 28.24 9.85
N PRO A 206 0.26 29.26 10.49
CA PRO A 206 -0.95 29.10 11.28
C PRO A 206 -2.05 28.36 10.50
N GLY A 207 -2.76 27.47 11.18
CA GLY A 207 -3.78 26.59 10.65
C GLY A 207 -3.32 25.59 9.59
N TYR A 208 -2.02 25.31 9.46
CA TYR A 208 -1.53 24.32 8.50
C TYR A 208 -1.98 22.88 8.85
N PRO A 209 -2.39 22.06 7.88
CA PRO A 209 -2.48 22.37 6.44
C PRO A 209 -3.83 22.93 5.98
N ALA A 210 -4.81 23.13 6.87
CA ALA A 210 -6.16 23.60 6.57
C ALA A 210 -6.22 25.04 5.99
N GLN A 211 -5.37 25.95 6.49
CA GLN A 211 -5.36 27.37 6.12
C GLN A 211 -4.66 27.67 4.80
N LEU A 212 -4.22 26.65 4.07
CA LEU A 212 -3.71 26.84 2.73
C LEU A 212 -4.85 27.10 1.70
N GLY A 213 -6.12 27.05 2.10
CA GLY A 213 -7.28 27.45 1.29
C GLY A 213 -8.08 26.26 0.76
N THR A 214 -8.90 26.47 -0.28
CA THR A 214 -9.46 25.32 -1.01
C THR A 214 -8.33 24.47 -1.61
N TYR A 215 -8.61 23.22 -2.01
CA TYR A 215 -7.62 22.31 -2.60
C TYR A 215 -6.75 22.94 -3.70
N TYR A 216 -7.25 23.99 -4.38
CA TYR A 216 -6.59 24.74 -5.45
C TYR A 216 -5.70 25.91 -4.97
N GLU A 217 -5.94 26.49 -3.79
CA GLU A 217 -5.18 27.65 -3.27
C GLU A 217 -3.98 27.22 -2.41
N SER A 218 -3.93 25.93 -2.08
CA SER A 218 -3.05 25.42 -1.05
C SER A 218 -1.63 25.11 -1.48
N TYR A 219 -1.41 24.98 -2.78
CA TYR A 219 -0.13 24.63 -3.36
C TYR A 219 0.46 25.83 -4.10
N PRO A 220 1.77 26.13 -3.93
CA PRO A 220 2.39 27.23 -4.67
C PRO A 220 2.37 26.92 -6.17
N ARG A 221 1.89 27.89 -6.96
CA ARG A 221 1.69 27.81 -8.41
C ARG A 221 2.90 28.33 -9.18
N ILE A 222 3.45 27.48 -10.05
CA ILE A 222 4.71 27.78 -10.78
C ILE A 222 4.49 28.99 -11.68
N GLY A 223 5.39 29.97 -11.56
CA GLY A 223 5.31 31.23 -12.32
C GLY A 223 4.43 32.31 -11.70
N THR A 224 3.72 32.01 -10.61
CA THR A 224 2.89 32.98 -9.88
C THR A 224 3.43 33.24 -8.47
N ASP A 225 3.68 32.18 -7.70
CA ASP A 225 4.11 32.31 -6.32
C ASP A 225 5.62 32.59 -6.17
N PRO A 226 6.04 33.33 -5.12
CA PRO A 226 7.46 33.55 -4.84
C PRO A 226 8.21 32.24 -4.59
N PHE A 227 9.45 32.15 -5.08
CA PHE A 227 10.31 30.97 -4.89
C PHE A 227 10.47 30.55 -3.41
N GLY A 228 10.46 31.52 -2.48
CA GLY A 228 10.49 31.23 -1.04
C GLY A 228 9.31 30.38 -0.55
N ARG A 229 8.10 30.60 -1.10
CA ARG A 229 6.90 29.81 -0.76
C ARG A 229 7.05 28.37 -1.24
N PHE A 230 7.60 28.15 -2.43
CA PHE A 230 7.92 26.81 -2.94
C PHE A 230 8.88 26.05 -2.03
N LEU A 231 10.00 26.68 -1.68
CA LEU A 231 11.02 26.05 -0.85
C LEU A 231 10.46 25.72 0.54
N LEU A 232 9.65 26.62 1.11
CA LEU A 232 9.00 26.43 2.39
C LEU A 232 8.04 25.23 2.34
N VAL A 233 7.11 25.21 1.38
CA VAL A 233 6.11 24.15 1.23
C VAL A 233 6.76 22.79 0.95
N PHE A 234 7.81 22.75 0.14
CA PHE A 234 8.59 21.54 -0.15
C PHE A 234 9.19 20.89 1.11
N ILE A 235 9.50 21.69 2.14
CA ILE A 235 10.04 21.21 3.42
C ILE A 235 8.91 20.89 4.41
N LEU A 236 7.85 21.71 4.47
CA LEU A 236 6.78 21.56 5.46
C LEU A 236 5.78 20.45 5.12
N GLN A 237 5.47 20.22 3.83
CA GLN A 237 4.56 19.15 3.41
C GLN A 237 4.99 17.76 3.86
N PRO A 238 6.25 17.35 3.69
CA PRO A 238 6.71 16.08 4.23
C PRO A 238 6.54 15.98 5.75
N LEU A 239 6.57 17.09 6.49
CA LEU A 239 6.52 17.06 7.95
C LEU A 239 5.09 16.95 8.50
N ALA A 240 4.13 17.66 7.90
CA ALA A 240 2.77 17.75 8.45
C ALA A 240 1.64 17.88 7.40
N GLY A 241 1.93 17.77 6.10
CA GLY A 241 0.96 17.97 5.01
C GLY A 241 -0.05 16.83 4.82
N TYR A 242 -1.06 17.05 3.97
CA TYR A 242 -2.02 16.02 3.56
C TYR A 242 -1.48 15.09 2.48
N PRO A 243 -2.04 13.87 2.35
CA PRO A 243 -2.86 13.18 3.36
C PRO A 243 -2.02 12.45 4.42
N GLU A 244 -0.76 12.12 4.11
CA GLU A 244 0.04 11.14 4.84
C GLU A 244 1.49 11.62 5.06
N PRO A 245 1.73 12.54 6.01
CA PRO A 245 3.05 13.12 6.22
C PRO A 245 4.04 12.14 6.87
N LEU A 246 5.34 12.43 6.78
CA LEU A 246 6.42 11.63 7.38
C LEU A 246 6.26 11.43 8.88
N PHE A 247 5.69 12.39 9.59
CA PHE A 247 5.31 12.21 10.98
C PHE A 247 3.81 11.95 10.99
N PRO A 248 3.33 10.70 11.21
CA PRO A 248 4.05 9.55 11.79
C PRO A 248 4.55 8.47 10.80
N TYR A 249 4.32 8.58 9.48
CA TYR A 249 4.55 7.47 8.54
C TYR A 249 6.00 6.95 8.48
N LEU A 250 6.99 7.74 8.88
CA LEU A 250 8.36 7.30 9.04
C LEU A 250 8.48 6.15 10.07
N ALA A 251 7.62 6.10 11.09
CA ALA A 251 7.55 4.97 12.01
C ALA A 251 7.08 3.67 11.32
N ALA A 252 6.09 3.76 10.42
CA ALA A 252 5.66 2.64 9.59
C ALA A 252 6.79 2.19 8.65
N SER A 253 7.52 3.15 8.06
CA SER A 253 8.72 2.87 7.27
C SER A 253 9.81 2.13 8.06
N PHE A 254 10.04 2.49 9.33
CA PHE A 254 10.94 1.77 10.22
C PHE A 254 10.44 0.36 10.54
N ALA A 255 9.13 0.15 10.73
CA ALA A 255 8.56 -1.19 10.87
C ALA A 255 8.84 -2.06 9.63
N GLY A 256 8.69 -1.51 8.43
CA GLY A 256 9.09 -2.17 7.17
C GLY A 256 10.58 -2.52 7.15
N THR A 257 11.43 -1.62 7.63
CA THR A 257 12.87 -1.85 7.75
C THR A 257 13.21 -2.99 8.72
N ILE A 258 12.49 -3.10 9.84
CA ILE A 258 12.64 -4.22 10.79
C ILE A 258 12.33 -5.56 10.11
N PHE A 259 11.27 -5.66 9.32
CA PHE A 259 10.98 -6.86 8.53
C PHE A 259 12.10 -7.16 7.52
N GLY A 260 12.58 -6.14 6.80
CA GLY A 260 13.68 -6.30 5.85
C GLY A 260 14.95 -6.85 6.50
N LEU A 261 15.33 -6.32 7.66
CA LEU A 261 16.47 -6.79 8.47
C LEU A 261 16.28 -8.23 8.94
N PHE A 262 15.07 -8.60 9.38
CA PHE A 262 14.77 -9.97 9.80
C PHE A 262 14.92 -10.97 8.65
N LEU A 263 14.44 -10.61 7.45
CA LEU A 263 14.49 -11.45 6.26
C LEU A 263 15.92 -11.71 5.77
N THR A 264 16.83 -10.75 5.94
CA THR A 264 18.25 -10.88 5.54
C THR A 264 19.17 -11.34 6.67
N MET A 265 18.65 -11.51 7.88
CA MET A 265 19.44 -11.95 9.03
C MET A 265 20.03 -13.36 8.82
N PRO A 266 21.31 -13.62 9.17
CA PRO A 266 21.89 -14.97 9.13
C PRO A 266 21.09 -15.98 9.96
N LYS A 267 21.10 -17.27 9.58
CA LYS A 267 20.30 -18.32 10.26
C LYS A 267 20.60 -18.38 11.75
N GLU A 268 21.86 -18.17 12.15
CA GLU A 268 22.36 -18.27 13.53
C GLU A 268 21.80 -17.18 14.44
N GLN A 269 21.52 -15.99 13.90
CA GLN A 269 20.96 -14.88 14.66
C GLN A 269 19.42 -14.91 14.68
N ARG A 270 18.80 -15.69 13.79
CA ARG A 270 17.37 -15.61 13.48
C ARG A 270 16.50 -16.38 14.47
N LYS A 271 15.92 -15.66 15.43
CA LYS A 271 14.93 -16.20 16.38
C LYS A 271 13.51 -16.23 15.78
N ILE A 272 13.27 -17.11 14.80
CA ILE A 272 12.03 -17.18 14.01
C ILE A 272 10.76 -17.21 14.89
N ARG A 273 10.70 -18.14 15.84
CA ARG A 273 9.50 -18.34 16.69
C ARG A 273 9.20 -17.10 17.53
N SER A 274 10.24 -16.54 18.17
CA SER A 274 10.10 -15.36 19.01
C SER A 274 9.70 -14.13 18.21
N PHE A 275 10.34 -13.88 17.06
CA PHE A 275 10.00 -12.76 16.19
C PHE A 275 8.57 -12.87 15.66
N THR A 276 8.19 -14.04 15.13
CA THR A 276 6.84 -14.26 14.58
C THR A 276 5.77 -14.04 15.65
N LYS A 277 5.94 -14.60 16.86
CA LYS A 277 5.00 -14.43 17.95
C LYS A 277 4.92 -12.98 18.42
N LEU A 278 6.06 -12.33 18.61
CA LEU A 278 6.13 -10.94 19.05
C LEU A 278 5.46 -10.00 18.05
N THR A 279 5.83 -10.09 16.77
CA THR A 279 5.32 -9.21 15.73
C THR A 279 3.81 -9.40 15.50
N LEU A 280 3.31 -10.64 15.52
CA LEU A 280 1.87 -10.89 15.47
C LEU A 280 1.15 -10.30 16.69
N ASN A 281 1.68 -10.50 17.89
CA ASN A 281 1.08 -9.95 19.11
C ASN A 281 1.06 -8.41 19.08
N ILE A 282 2.15 -7.77 18.65
CA ILE A 282 2.21 -6.32 18.47
C ILE A 282 1.14 -5.88 17.47
N GLY A 283 1.06 -6.54 16.30
CA GLY A 283 0.03 -6.24 15.30
C GLY A 283 -1.40 -6.36 15.85
N VAL A 284 -1.70 -7.41 16.61
CA VAL A 284 -3.01 -7.59 17.26
C VAL A 284 -3.29 -6.49 18.29
N ILE A 285 -2.33 -6.21 19.17
CA ILE A 285 -2.50 -5.19 20.22
C ILE A 285 -2.72 -3.81 19.59
N MET A 286 -1.90 -3.44 18.60
CA MET A 286 -2.05 -2.18 17.86
C MET A 286 -3.41 -2.11 17.16
N TYR A 287 -3.81 -3.18 16.46
CA TYR A 287 -5.10 -3.24 15.78
C TYR A 287 -6.28 -3.07 16.75
N LEU A 288 -6.29 -3.79 17.87
CA LEU A 288 -7.39 -3.74 18.85
C LEU A 288 -7.48 -2.39 19.57
N ILE A 289 -6.34 -1.82 19.99
CA ILE A 289 -6.30 -0.48 20.60
C ILE A 289 -6.74 0.57 19.58
N GLY A 290 -6.23 0.47 18.35
CA GLY A 290 -6.62 1.36 17.26
C GLY A 290 -8.11 1.26 16.93
N LEU A 291 -8.66 0.05 16.88
CA LEU A 291 -10.08 -0.19 16.59
C LEU A 291 -10.97 0.43 17.66
N ALA A 292 -10.69 0.15 18.94
CA ALA A 292 -11.44 0.72 20.05
C ALA A 292 -11.34 2.26 20.06
N GLY A 293 -10.15 2.80 19.81
CA GLY A 293 -9.92 4.23 19.73
C GLY A 293 -10.65 4.88 18.55
N VAL A 294 -10.58 4.31 17.35
CA VAL A 294 -11.29 4.82 16.16
C VAL A 294 -12.80 4.83 16.38
N ILE A 295 -13.37 3.74 16.92
CA ILE A 295 -14.79 3.69 17.28
C ILE A 295 -15.13 4.79 18.29
N GLY A 296 -14.32 4.95 19.35
CA GLY A 296 -14.51 6.00 20.34
C GLY A 296 -14.46 7.42 19.76
N ASN A 297 -13.54 7.69 18.82
CA ASN A 297 -13.44 8.97 18.14
C ASN A 297 -14.67 9.24 17.26
N ILE A 298 -15.12 8.25 16.50
CA ILE A 298 -16.32 8.37 15.66
C ILE A 298 -17.55 8.66 16.54
N ILE A 299 -17.73 7.92 17.65
CA ILE A 299 -18.82 8.17 18.60
C ILE A 299 -18.75 9.60 19.16
N ALA A 300 -17.55 10.09 19.49
CA ALA A 300 -17.37 11.45 19.99
C ALA A 300 -17.75 12.51 18.94
N VAL A 301 -17.40 12.29 17.67
CA VAL A 301 -17.79 13.20 16.57
C VAL A 301 -19.30 13.13 16.34
N ILE A 302 -19.92 11.95 16.39
CA ILE A 302 -21.38 11.80 16.28
C ILE A 302 -22.09 12.57 17.38
N ALA A 303 -21.60 12.46 18.62
CA ALA A 303 -22.18 13.16 19.76
C ALA A 303 -22.05 14.69 19.66
N ALA A 304 -21.00 15.20 19.01
CA ALA A 304 -20.74 16.63 18.89
C ALA A 304 -21.39 17.26 17.64
N SER A 305 -21.42 16.54 16.52
CA SER A 305 -21.70 17.09 15.18
C SER A 305 -22.70 16.27 14.36
N GLY A 306 -23.26 15.19 14.91
CA GLY A 306 -24.26 14.35 14.24
C GLY A 306 -23.68 13.17 13.46
N PHE A 307 -24.56 12.27 13.01
CA PHE A 307 -24.21 11.00 12.38
C PHE A 307 -23.39 11.17 11.09
N ASP A 308 -23.78 12.12 10.23
CA ASP A 308 -23.14 12.37 8.94
C ASP A 308 -21.67 12.79 9.11
N ALA A 309 -21.37 13.59 10.13
CA ALA A 309 -19.98 13.97 10.44
C ALA A 309 -19.15 12.76 10.90
N GLY A 310 -19.75 11.86 11.68
CA GLY A 310 -19.09 10.60 12.07
C GLY A 310 -18.84 9.66 10.90
N LEU A 311 -19.79 9.60 9.95
CA LEU A 311 -19.65 8.84 8.72
C LEU A 311 -18.55 9.44 7.83
N ASP A 312 -18.51 10.76 7.66
CA ASP A 312 -17.47 11.46 6.89
C ASP A 312 -16.06 11.16 7.41
N VAL A 313 -15.87 11.19 8.74
CA VAL A 313 -14.59 10.82 9.37
C VAL A 313 -14.15 9.42 8.97
N TYR A 314 -15.08 8.46 8.95
CA TYR A 314 -14.76 7.08 8.60
C TYR A 314 -14.51 6.90 7.09
N LEU A 315 -15.31 7.53 6.24
CA LEU A 315 -15.09 7.51 4.79
C LEU A 315 -13.74 8.12 4.41
N HIS A 316 -13.27 9.10 5.20
CA HIS A 316 -11.94 9.70 5.11
C HIS A 316 -10.90 9.06 6.04
N ILE A 317 -11.05 7.77 6.39
CA ILE A 317 -10.03 7.03 7.14
C ILE A 317 -8.68 6.96 6.41
N TRP A 318 -8.64 7.23 5.11
CA TRP A 318 -7.41 7.32 4.33
C TRP A 318 -6.61 8.62 4.56
N ASP A 319 -7.29 9.72 4.91
CA ASP A 319 -6.66 11.01 5.15
C ASP A 319 -6.13 11.08 6.59
N HIS A 320 -4.90 10.59 6.81
CA HIS A 320 -4.32 10.52 8.16
C HIS A 320 -4.26 11.88 8.87
N ARG A 321 -3.81 12.92 8.17
CA ARG A 321 -3.74 14.27 8.74
C ARG A 321 -5.12 14.81 9.08
N GLY A 322 -6.16 14.33 8.38
CA GLY A 322 -7.58 14.50 8.64
C GLY A 322 -8.10 14.08 10.02
N TRP A 323 -7.39 13.20 10.73
CA TRP A 323 -7.79 12.67 12.05
C TRP A 323 -7.29 13.54 13.20
N THR A 324 -7.49 14.85 13.06
CA THR A 324 -7.16 15.84 14.08
C THR A 324 -8.32 16.82 14.31
N PRO A 325 -8.41 17.42 15.52
CA PRO A 325 -9.50 18.32 15.88
C PRO A 325 -9.76 19.43 14.86
N GLU A 326 -8.70 20.01 14.30
CA GLU A 326 -8.75 21.16 13.40
C GLU A 326 -9.42 20.90 12.04
N LEU A 327 -9.72 19.64 11.67
CA LEU A 327 -10.23 19.31 10.33
C LEU A 327 -11.58 18.65 10.32
N ARG A 328 -11.72 17.59 11.11
CA ARG A 328 -12.95 16.78 11.16
C ARG A 328 -13.50 16.66 12.58
N GLY A 329 -13.03 17.51 13.50
CA GLY A 329 -13.51 17.55 14.88
C GLY A 329 -13.16 16.31 15.71
N THR A 330 -12.29 15.42 15.21
CA THR A 330 -11.88 14.23 15.96
C THR A 330 -11.07 14.64 17.20
N PRO A 331 -11.16 13.92 18.33
CA PRO A 331 -10.28 14.14 19.48
C PRO A 331 -8.78 14.19 19.12
N PHE A 332 -7.97 14.86 19.94
CA PHE A 332 -6.54 15.11 19.67
C PHE A 332 -5.70 13.86 19.37
N LEU A 333 -6.06 12.71 19.95
CA LEU A 333 -5.39 11.43 19.71
C LEU A 333 -6.00 10.61 18.58
N GLY A 334 -6.96 11.16 17.82
CA GLY A 334 -7.63 10.49 16.69
C GLY A 334 -6.65 9.91 15.69
N TRP A 335 -5.68 10.71 15.25
CA TRP A 335 -4.61 10.30 14.33
C TRP A 335 -3.82 9.09 14.86
N TYR A 336 -3.56 9.04 16.17
CA TYR A 336 -2.77 7.97 16.77
C TYR A 336 -3.54 6.64 16.74
N PHE A 337 -4.83 6.66 17.07
CA PHE A 337 -5.66 5.45 17.02
C PHE A 337 -5.88 4.97 15.58
N GLN A 338 -6.10 5.88 14.64
CA GLN A 338 -6.18 5.55 13.21
C GLN A 338 -4.85 4.98 12.69
N PHE A 339 -3.71 5.54 13.10
CA PHE A 339 -2.38 4.98 12.80
C PHE A 339 -2.22 3.56 13.35
N LEU A 340 -2.54 3.33 14.63
CA LEU A 340 -2.44 2.01 15.27
C LEU A 340 -3.32 0.98 14.59
N LEU A 341 -4.55 1.36 14.23
CA LEU A 341 -5.52 0.49 13.58
C LEU A 341 -4.97 -0.02 12.23
N LEU A 342 -4.63 0.90 11.34
CA LEU A 342 -4.26 0.60 9.97
C LEU A 342 -2.88 -0.06 9.88
N ASN A 343 -1.90 0.43 10.64
CA ASN A 343 -0.55 -0.16 10.65
C ASN A 343 -0.48 -1.47 11.45
N GLY A 344 -1.28 -1.62 12.51
CA GLY A 344 -1.43 -2.89 13.23
C GLY A 344 -1.94 -3.98 12.29
N PHE A 345 -2.96 -3.68 11.49
CA PHE A 345 -3.45 -4.58 10.45
C PHE A 345 -2.40 -4.86 9.36
N GLY A 346 -1.68 -3.83 8.90
CA GLY A 346 -0.58 -3.99 7.95
C GLY A 346 0.52 -4.96 8.44
N ILE A 347 0.92 -4.85 9.71
CA ILE A 347 1.88 -5.77 10.35
C ILE A 347 1.34 -7.21 10.34
N LEU A 348 0.06 -7.40 10.67
CA LEU A 348 -0.58 -8.72 10.65
C LEU A 348 -0.59 -9.32 9.25
N LEU A 349 -0.93 -8.54 8.21
CA LEU A 349 -0.91 -9.00 6.82
C LEU A 349 0.49 -9.41 6.38
N ILE A 350 1.49 -8.56 6.59
CA ILE A 350 2.90 -8.83 6.20
C ILE A 350 3.38 -10.12 6.86
N MET A 351 3.26 -10.21 8.18
CA MET A 351 3.76 -11.37 8.93
C MET A 351 2.97 -12.65 8.58
N SER A 352 1.68 -12.54 8.30
CA SER A 352 0.88 -13.69 7.89
C SER A 352 1.32 -14.23 6.53
N VAL A 353 1.57 -13.37 5.54
CA VAL A 353 2.07 -13.83 4.23
C VAL A 353 3.48 -14.42 4.35
N ILE A 354 4.40 -13.76 5.07
CA ILE A 354 5.76 -14.31 5.32
C ILE A 354 5.67 -15.69 5.99
N ARG A 355 4.76 -15.85 6.94
CA ARG A 355 4.54 -17.12 7.64
C ARG A 355 3.97 -18.20 6.73
N LEU A 356 3.06 -17.83 5.83
CA LEU A 356 2.41 -18.78 4.91
C LEU A 356 3.32 -19.21 3.75
N VAL A 357 4.35 -18.41 3.44
CA VAL A 357 5.21 -18.56 2.26
C VAL A 357 6.64 -18.93 2.65
N GLU A 358 7.45 -17.99 3.14
CA GLU A 358 8.88 -18.21 3.41
C GLU A 358 9.15 -19.10 4.62
N LEU A 359 8.32 -19.05 5.66
CA LEU A 359 8.47 -19.92 6.84
C LEU A 359 8.00 -21.36 6.62
N ARG A 360 7.35 -21.63 5.47
CA ARG A 360 6.83 -22.95 5.07
C ARG A 360 7.56 -23.53 3.86
N GLY A 361 8.66 -22.93 3.42
CA GLY A 361 9.39 -23.42 2.25
C GLY A 361 8.65 -23.30 0.92
N LYS A 362 7.58 -22.49 0.83
CA LYS A 362 6.67 -22.45 -0.34
C LYS A 362 6.95 -21.31 -1.31
N ALA A 363 8.04 -20.57 -1.17
CA ALA A 363 8.29 -19.36 -1.95
C ALA A 363 8.26 -19.59 -3.47
N LYS A 364 8.88 -20.67 -3.97
CA LYS A 364 8.91 -20.98 -5.42
C LYS A 364 7.52 -21.27 -5.99
N VAL A 365 6.73 -22.11 -5.31
CA VAL A 365 5.38 -22.47 -5.77
C VAL A 365 4.45 -21.26 -5.66
N PHE A 366 4.56 -20.50 -4.58
CA PHE A 366 3.78 -19.29 -4.36
C PHE A 366 4.07 -18.24 -5.43
N GLY A 367 5.35 -17.92 -5.67
CA GLY A 367 5.76 -16.91 -6.65
C GLY A 367 5.32 -17.23 -8.09
N LYS A 368 5.22 -18.51 -8.45
CA LYS A 368 4.64 -18.95 -9.74
C LYS A 368 3.13 -18.72 -9.81
N ARG A 369 2.40 -19.07 -8.74
CA ARG A 369 0.93 -18.94 -8.68
C ARG A 369 0.47 -17.49 -8.55
N THR A 370 1.29 -16.63 -7.97
CA THR A 370 0.97 -15.21 -7.76
C THR A 370 1.57 -14.29 -8.82
N LEU A 371 2.03 -14.84 -9.95
CA LEU A 371 2.63 -14.08 -11.03
C LEU A 371 1.75 -12.91 -11.49
N PHE A 372 0.43 -13.12 -11.59
CA PHE A 372 -0.54 -12.07 -11.94
C PHE A 372 -0.42 -10.85 -11.03
N ILE A 373 -0.57 -11.04 -9.72
CA ILE A 373 -0.47 -9.95 -8.73
C ILE A 373 0.93 -9.35 -8.69
N ARG A 374 1.97 -10.18 -8.79
CA ARG A 374 3.37 -9.72 -8.77
C ARG A 374 3.73 -8.80 -9.94
N ARG A 375 3.04 -8.88 -11.08
CA ARG A 375 3.23 -7.92 -12.19
C ARG A 375 2.90 -6.50 -11.78
N PHE A 376 1.85 -6.31 -10.97
CA PHE A 376 1.47 -4.98 -10.49
C PHE A 376 2.59 -4.35 -9.65
N GLY A 377 3.25 -5.15 -8.82
CA GLY A 377 4.35 -4.69 -7.97
C GLY A 377 5.66 -4.51 -8.71
N PHE A 378 5.84 -5.20 -9.84
CA PHE A 378 6.99 -5.02 -10.72
C PHE A 378 6.98 -3.65 -11.42
N MET A 379 5.77 -3.16 -11.74
CA MET A 379 5.49 -1.90 -12.42
C MET A 379 4.70 -0.93 -11.53
N ALA A 380 4.99 -0.94 -10.23
CA ALA A 380 4.17 -0.29 -9.22
C ALA A 380 3.92 1.20 -9.48
N PHE A 381 4.97 1.93 -9.87
CA PHE A 381 4.92 3.36 -10.07
C PHE A 381 4.24 3.71 -11.40
N THR A 382 4.55 2.98 -12.47
CA THR A 382 3.85 3.17 -13.76
C THR A 382 2.36 2.86 -13.63
N ASN A 383 1.99 1.78 -12.93
CA ASN A 383 0.59 1.43 -12.71
C ASN A 383 -0.15 2.48 -11.89
N TYR A 384 0.51 3.06 -10.88
CA TYR A 384 -0.07 4.17 -10.14
C TYR A 384 -0.31 5.39 -11.04
N SER A 385 0.64 5.75 -11.90
CA SER A 385 0.51 6.94 -12.75
C SER A 385 -0.53 6.76 -13.86
N MET A 386 -0.57 5.57 -14.48
CA MET A 386 -1.47 5.28 -15.60
C MET A 386 -2.89 4.91 -15.20
N GLN A 387 -3.28 5.25 -13.97
CA GLN A 387 -4.63 5.07 -13.48
C GLN A 387 -5.71 5.74 -14.34
N PHE A 388 -5.39 6.80 -15.08
CA PHE A 388 -6.33 7.41 -16.01
C PHE A 388 -6.85 6.42 -17.07
N LEU A 389 -6.17 5.30 -17.31
CA LEU A 389 -6.68 4.23 -18.18
C LEU A 389 -8.00 3.63 -17.69
N TYR A 390 -8.24 3.57 -16.37
CA TYR A 390 -9.52 3.07 -15.89
C TYR A 390 -10.66 4.07 -16.08
N TYR A 391 -10.39 5.37 -16.33
CA TYR A 391 -11.45 6.31 -16.73
C TYR A 391 -12.08 5.89 -18.06
N ILE A 392 -11.29 5.31 -18.97
CA ILE A 392 -11.81 4.71 -20.21
C ILE A 392 -12.72 3.53 -19.87
N GLY A 393 -12.31 2.67 -18.93
CA GLY A 393 -13.14 1.55 -18.47
C GLY A 393 -14.43 2.00 -17.78
N MET A 394 -14.36 3.07 -16.99
CA MET A 394 -15.51 3.70 -16.33
C MET A 394 -16.46 4.31 -17.37
N PHE A 395 -15.94 5.00 -18.39
CA PHE A 395 -16.74 5.53 -19.49
C PHE A 395 -17.46 4.42 -20.26
N ILE A 396 -16.75 3.37 -20.69
CA ILE A 396 -17.37 2.22 -21.37
C ILE A 396 -18.46 1.60 -20.49
N THR A 397 -18.22 1.49 -19.19
CA THR A 397 -19.19 0.87 -18.28
C THR A 397 -20.41 1.75 -18.09
N LEU A 398 -20.24 2.97 -17.58
CA LEU A 398 -21.33 3.87 -17.23
C LEU A 398 -22.15 4.27 -18.45
N ASP A 399 -21.47 4.66 -19.54
CA ASP A 399 -22.11 5.19 -20.73
C ASP A 399 -22.57 4.08 -21.68
N TRP A 400 -21.66 3.19 -22.13
CA TRP A 400 -22.00 2.23 -23.19
C TRP A 400 -22.73 0.98 -22.69
N ILE A 401 -22.36 0.45 -21.52
CA ILE A 401 -22.96 -0.79 -21.00
C ILE A 401 -24.28 -0.49 -20.27
N PHE A 402 -24.28 0.52 -19.40
CA PHE A 402 -25.43 0.85 -18.57
C PHE A 402 -26.30 1.99 -19.11
N GLY A 403 -25.86 2.72 -20.14
CA GLY A 403 -26.66 3.79 -20.77
C GLY A 403 -26.85 5.04 -19.90
N GLY A 404 -26.01 5.22 -18.87
CA GLY A 404 -26.04 6.39 -18.00
C GLY A 404 -25.09 7.49 -18.48
N THR A 405 -25.07 8.62 -17.78
CA THR A 405 -24.08 9.68 -18.05
C THR A 405 -22.79 9.38 -17.29
N TYR A 406 -21.67 9.39 -18.00
CA TYR A 406 -20.36 9.25 -17.38
C TYR A 406 -20.05 10.43 -16.45
N GLY A 407 -19.68 10.10 -15.23
CA GLY A 407 -19.28 11.06 -14.21
C GLY A 407 -18.56 10.35 -13.08
N ARG A 408 -18.01 11.13 -12.14
CA ARG A 408 -17.52 10.55 -10.88
C ARG A 408 -18.69 10.38 -9.91
N ASN A 409 -18.65 9.31 -9.13
CA ASN A 409 -19.59 9.05 -8.04
C ASN A 409 -21.06 9.01 -8.50
N VAL A 410 -21.32 8.44 -9.68
CA VAL A 410 -22.68 8.33 -10.26
C VAL A 410 -23.15 6.89 -10.41
N GLY A 411 -22.26 5.91 -10.26
CA GLY A 411 -22.59 4.49 -10.42
C GLY A 411 -22.99 3.84 -9.11
N LEU A 412 -23.88 2.85 -9.15
CA LEU A 412 -24.16 1.99 -8.00
C LEU A 412 -23.21 0.79 -8.02
N TRP A 413 -23.49 -0.21 -7.19
CA TRP A 413 -22.61 -1.37 -7.05
C TRP A 413 -22.46 -2.18 -8.34
N GLY A 414 -23.53 -2.33 -9.14
CA GLY A 414 -23.48 -3.10 -10.39
C GLY A 414 -22.53 -2.48 -11.40
N GLU A 415 -22.66 -1.17 -11.59
CA GLU A 415 -21.80 -0.33 -12.42
C GLU A 415 -20.37 -0.34 -11.89
N THR A 416 -20.19 -0.18 -10.57
CA THR A 416 -18.87 -0.16 -9.93
C THR A 416 -18.12 -1.48 -10.13
N PHE A 417 -18.78 -2.64 -9.94
CA PHE A 417 -18.14 -3.93 -10.19
C PHE A 417 -17.76 -4.12 -11.65
N MET A 418 -18.63 -3.70 -12.57
CA MET A 418 -18.33 -3.78 -14.00
C MET A 418 -17.16 -2.85 -14.38
N THR A 419 -17.10 -1.64 -13.82
CA THR A 419 -15.98 -0.71 -14.00
C THR A 419 -14.67 -1.32 -13.51
N ILE A 420 -14.68 -2.00 -12.36
CA ILE A 420 -13.48 -2.72 -11.87
C ILE A 420 -13.05 -3.79 -12.87
N ILE A 421 -13.97 -4.60 -13.38
CA ILE A 421 -13.67 -5.67 -14.33
C ILE A 421 -13.08 -5.10 -15.64
N VAL A 422 -13.76 -4.14 -16.25
CA VAL A 422 -13.34 -3.53 -17.52
C VAL A 422 -12.05 -2.73 -17.34
N GLY A 423 -11.94 -1.93 -16.28
CA GLY A 423 -10.75 -1.14 -15.96
C GLY A 423 -9.52 -2.02 -15.72
N LEU A 424 -9.65 -3.07 -14.90
CA LEU A 424 -8.57 -4.03 -14.69
C LEU A 424 -8.21 -4.77 -15.99
N PHE A 425 -9.19 -5.14 -16.81
CA PHE A 425 -8.94 -5.79 -18.09
C PHE A 425 -8.10 -4.91 -19.02
N ILE A 426 -8.44 -3.62 -19.15
CA ILE A 426 -7.66 -2.66 -19.96
C ILE A 426 -6.24 -2.54 -19.42
N MET A 427 -6.07 -2.27 -18.12
CA MET A 427 -4.74 -2.08 -17.53
C MET A 427 -3.88 -3.34 -17.64
N VAL A 428 -4.44 -4.52 -17.34
CA VAL A 428 -3.72 -5.80 -17.47
C VAL A 428 -3.33 -6.05 -18.92
N SER A 429 -4.21 -5.77 -19.88
CA SER A 429 -3.91 -5.94 -21.30
C SER A 429 -2.75 -5.04 -21.73
N VAL A 430 -2.77 -3.77 -21.36
CA VAL A 430 -1.68 -2.82 -21.59
C VAL A 430 -0.38 -3.33 -20.95
N MET A 431 -0.41 -3.76 -19.70
CA MET A 431 0.75 -4.31 -19.01
C MET A 431 1.33 -5.54 -19.72
N LEU A 432 0.49 -6.50 -20.13
CA LEU A 432 0.93 -7.73 -20.80
C LEU A 432 1.52 -7.45 -22.19
N LEU A 433 0.96 -6.49 -22.93
CA LEU A 433 1.52 -6.05 -24.20
C LEU A 433 2.87 -5.35 -23.98
N TRP A 434 2.96 -4.47 -22.98
CA TRP A 434 4.17 -3.72 -22.66
C TRP A 434 5.29 -4.60 -22.09
N GLU A 435 4.93 -5.70 -21.42
CA GLU A 435 5.85 -6.72 -20.94
C GLU A 435 6.70 -7.30 -22.07
N LYS A 436 6.13 -7.46 -23.28
CA LYS A 436 6.84 -7.94 -24.48
C LYS A 436 7.99 -6.99 -24.88
N LEU A 437 7.82 -5.69 -24.61
CA LEU A 437 8.84 -4.65 -24.83
C LEU A 437 9.72 -4.44 -23.60
N ARG A 438 9.67 -5.36 -22.63
CA ARG A 438 10.40 -5.27 -21.35
C ARG A 438 10.13 -3.97 -20.60
N TYR A 439 8.91 -3.45 -20.76
CA TYR A 439 8.45 -2.19 -20.20
C TYR A 439 9.34 -0.98 -20.56
N ALA A 440 9.87 -0.94 -21.78
CA ALA A 440 10.61 0.22 -22.26
C ALA A 440 9.73 1.48 -22.23
N GLY A 441 10.26 2.58 -21.67
CA GLY A 441 9.52 3.85 -21.54
C GLY A 441 8.63 3.96 -20.30
N SER A 442 8.53 2.90 -19.49
CA SER A 442 7.83 3.00 -18.20
C SER A 442 8.56 3.92 -17.22
N LEU A 443 7.89 4.40 -16.19
CA LEU A 443 8.50 5.24 -15.17
C LEU A 443 9.62 4.51 -14.42
N GLU A 444 9.49 3.22 -14.12
CA GLU A 444 10.58 2.43 -13.54
C GLU A 444 11.78 2.36 -14.48
N SER A 445 11.56 2.19 -15.80
CA SER A 445 12.63 2.19 -16.80
C SER A 445 13.32 3.55 -16.86
N LEU A 446 12.56 4.65 -16.85
CA LEU A 446 13.07 6.01 -16.90
C LEU A 446 13.84 6.38 -15.62
N ILE A 447 13.28 6.10 -14.44
CA ILE A 447 13.96 6.29 -13.14
C ILE A 447 15.26 5.50 -13.11
N LYS A 448 15.22 4.24 -13.55
CA LYS A 448 16.41 3.39 -13.58
C LYS A 448 17.47 3.97 -14.52
N GLN A 449 17.08 4.41 -15.71
CA GLN A 449 17.96 5.04 -16.69
C GLN A 449 18.57 6.35 -16.16
N LEU A 450 17.77 7.23 -15.57
CA LEU A 450 18.21 8.50 -15.00
C LEU A 450 19.16 8.27 -13.81
N ASN A 451 18.87 7.28 -12.96
CA ASN A 451 19.79 6.88 -11.88
C ASN A 451 21.12 6.33 -12.43
N TYR A 452 21.15 5.64 -13.57
CA TYR A 452 22.42 5.26 -14.21
C TYR A 452 23.24 6.46 -14.66
N PHE A 453 22.59 7.50 -15.18
CA PHE A 453 23.26 8.71 -15.62
C PHE A 453 23.80 9.53 -14.44
N LEU A 454 22.98 9.74 -13.40
CA LEU A 454 23.33 10.56 -12.25
C LEU A 454 24.24 9.85 -11.23
N ASN A 455 24.33 8.52 -11.26
CA ASN A 455 25.13 7.76 -10.31
C ASN A 455 26.46 7.28 -10.93
N PRO A 456 27.62 7.88 -10.57
CA PRO A 456 28.91 7.55 -11.19
C PRO A 456 29.29 6.08 -11.07
N ALA A 457 28.97 5.44 -9.93
CA ALA A 457 29.28 4.04 -9.69
C ALA A 457 28.53 3.11 -10.66
N ARG A 458 27.26 3.41 -10.92
CA ARG A 458 26.47 2.63 -11.87
C ARG A 458 26.86 2.90 -13.33
N ARG A 459 27.27 4.13 -13.65
CA ARG A 459 27.78 4.51 -14.97
C ARG A 459 29.05 3.74 -15.33
N LYS A 460 29.98 3.58 -14.38
CA LYS A 460 31.21 2.79 -14.57
C LYS A 460 30.89 1.33 -14.90
N HIS A 461 29.99 0.71 -14.12
CA HIS A 461 29.54 -0.67 -14.33
C HIS A 461 28.88 -0.93 -15.69
N LEU A 462 28.15 0.05 -16.24
CA LEU A 462 27.57 -0.05 -17.58
C LEU A 462 28.63 -0.01 -18.69
N LYS A 463 29.62 0.89 -18.55
CA LYS A 463 30.73 1.00 -19.49
C LYS A 463 31.55 -0.30 -19.54
N GLU A 464 31.85 -0.88 -18.37
CA GLU A 464 32.56 -2.16 -18.26
C GLU A 464 31.80 -3.32 -18.93
N ARG A 465 30.46 -3.26 -18.96
CA ARG A 465 29.61 -4.27 -19.61
C ARG A 465 29.35 -4.02 -21.10
N GLY A 466 29.87 -2.94 -21.68
CA GLY A 466 29.60 -2.57 -23.08
C GLY A 466 28.11 -2.35 -23.39
N MET A 467 27.29 -2.04 -22.38
CA MET A 467 25.84 -1.92 -22.56
C MET A 467 25.48 -0.52 -23.04
N PRO A 468 24.74 -0.36 -24.17
CA PRO A 468 24.33 0.95 -24.63
C PRO A 468 23.34 1.60 -23.66
N TRP A 469 23.43 2.92 -23.53
CA TRP A 469 22.72 3.69 -22.50
C TRP A 469 21.19 3.56 -22.58
N TYR A 470 20.63 3.40 -23.78
CA TYR A 470 19.19 3.22 -23.98
C TYR A 470 18.67 1.85 -23.51
N ARG A 471 19.55 0.84 -23.38
CA ARG A 471 19.20 -0.48 -22.82
C ARG A 471 19.36 -0.55 -21.31
N ALA A 472 20.02 0.43 -20.68
CA ALA A 472 20.25 0.42 -19.25
C ALA A 472 18.93 0.43 -18.45
N GLY A 473 17.94 1.20 -18.92
CA GLY A 473 16.61 1.31 -18.30
C GLY A 473 15.77 0.03 -18.38
N LEU A 474 16.02 -0.84 -19.38
CA LEU A 474 15.18 -2.02 -19.62
C LEU A 474 15.10 -2.92 -18.40
N LEU A 475 13.87 -3.34 -18.07
CA LEU A 475 13.63 -4.18 -16.92
C LEU A 475 13.98 -5.65 -17.24
N ASN A 476 14.40 -6.40 -16.22
CA ASN A 476 14.72 -7.83 -16.35
C ASN A 476 13.46 -8.66 -16.08
N VAL A 477 12.49 -8.60 -17.00
CA VAL A 477 11.23 -9.34 -16.91
C VAL A 477 11.48 -10.83 -16.68
N GLN A 478 12.29 -11.45 -17.55
CA GLN A 478 12.55 -12.89 -17.47
C GLN A 478 13.17 -13.31 -16.14
N GLY A 479 14.21 -12.63 -15.67
CA GLY A 479 14.89 -13.00 -14.42
C GLY A 479 14.12 -12.63 -13.14
N ILE A 480 13.17 -11.70 -13.18
CA ILE A 480 12.46 -11.23 -11.98
C ILE A 480 11.04 -11.80 -11.87
N LEU A 481 10.34 -11.99 -12.99
CA LEU A 481 8.97 -12.48 -12.97
C LEU A 481 8.91 -14.00 -13.20
N TYR A 482 9.57 -14.51 -14.24
CA TYR A 482 9.44 -15.91 -14.69
C TYR A 482 10.49 -16.84 -14.08
N ASN A 483 11.76 -16.43 -14.11
CA ASN A 483 12.91 -17.21 -13.68
C ASN A 483 13.50 -16.68 -12.38
N ALA A 484 12.65 -16.17 -11.49
CA ALA A 484 13.09 -15.66 -10.20
C ALA A 484 13.56 -16.78 -9.28
N GLU A 485 14.75 -16.58 -8.70
CA GLU A 485 15.28 -17.39 -7.62
C GLU A 485 14.72 -16.91 -6.29
N TYR A 486 13.84 -17.70 -5.68
CA TYR A 486 13.27 -17.36 -4.38
C TYR A 486 14.04 -18.00 -3.24
N VAL A 487 14.08 -17.28 -2.12
CA VAL A 487 14.65 -17.73 -0.85
C VAL A 487 13.54 -18.13 0.09
N ASN A 488 13.74 -19.26 0.76
CA ASN A 488 12.96 -19.63 1.92
C ASN A 488 13.71 -19.26 3.21
N ILE A 489 12.96 -18.92 4.26
CA ILE A 489 13.54 -18.74 5.59
C ILE A 489 13.77 -20.11 6.24
N ARG A 490 12.81 -21.02 6.04
CA ARG A 490 12.92 -22.45 6.37
C ARG A 490 12.69 -23.26 5.11
N GLU A 491 13.55 -24.22 4.85
CA GLU A 491 13.33 -25.15 3.73
C GLU A 491 12.17 -26.11 4.04
N GLU A 492 11.56 -26.67 3.00
CA GLU A 492 10.40 -27.55 3.16
C GLU A 492 10.73 -28.80 3.99
N GLU A 493 11.96 -29.27 3.92
CA GLU A 493 12.49 -30.42 4.67
C GLU A 493 12.71 -30.09 6.16
N GLU A 494 12.87 -28.81 6.51
CA GLU A 494 13.05 -28.35 7.89
C GLU A 494 11.70 -28.28 8.64
N ILE A 495 10.57 -28.63 8.01
CA ILE A 495 9.23 -28.61 8.61
C ILE A 495 8.97 -29.93 9.35
N ASP A 496 8.66 -29.83 10.64
CA ASP A 496 8.41 -31.00 11.47
C ASP A 496 6.97 -31.50 11.30
N HIS A 497 6.78 -32.33 10.27
CA HIS A 497 5.51 -33.00 10.00
C HIS A 497 5.14 -34.03 11.09
N THR A 498 6.12 -34.56 11.82
CA THR A 498 5.85 -35.51 12.91
C THR A 498 5.17 -34.85 14.10
N ALA A 499 5.48 -33.56 14.36
CA ALA A 499 4.80 -32.74 15.35
C ALA A 499 3.45 -32.16 14.89
N GLY A 500 3.03 -32.44 13.65
CA GLY A 500 1.78 -31.91 13.07
C GLY A 500 1.81 -30.39 12.90
N GLU A 501 2.97 -29.81 12.56
CA GLU A 501 3.16 -28.35 12.49
C GLU A 501 2.18 -27.69 11.50
N GLU A 502 1.93 -28.30 10.34
CA GLU A 502 0.99 -27.78 9.34
C GLU A 502 -0.48 -27.91 9.79
N SER A 503 -0.85 -29.04 10.40
CA SER A 503 -2.18 -29.26 10.94
C SER A 503 -2.51 -28.26 12.06
N ARG A 504 -1.55 -28.00 12.97
CA ARG A 504 -1.72 -26.98 14.02
C ARG A 504 -1.85 -25.58 13.45
N LEU A 505 -1.09 -25.25 12.40
CA LEU A 505 -1.23 -23.98 11.70
C LEU A 505 -2.62 -23.87 11.06
N ALA A 506 -3.06 -24.87 10.31
CA ALA A 506 -4.37 -24.89 9.67
C ALA A 506 -5.50 -24.70 10.69
N LYS A 507 -5.45 -25.38 11.83
CA LYS A 507 -6.41 -25.23 12.92
C LYS A 507 -6.46 -23.79 13.46
N LYS A 508 -5.31 -23.14 13.66
CA LYS A 508 -5.24 -21.74 14.10
C LYS A 508 -5.83 -20.79 13.06
N LEU A 509 -5.49 -20.98 11.78
CA LEU A 509 -6.02 -20.17 10.68
C LEU A 509 -7.52 -20.37 10.50
N ALA A 510 -8.04 -21.57 10.72
CA ALA A 510 -9.48 -21.83 10.70
C ALA A 510 -10.22 -21.04 11.80
N GLY A 511 -9.61 -20.92 12.99
CA GLY A 511 -10.13 -20.06 14.05
C GLY A 511 -10.20 -18.59 13.64
N VAL A 512 -9.14 -18.07 13.01
CA VAL A 512 -9.15 -16.71 12.45
C VAL A 512 -10.15 -16.57 11.30
N GLY A 513 -10.37 -17.64 10.53
CA GLY A 513 -11.28 -17.69 9.38
C GLY A 513 -12.73 -17.33 9.70
N TYR A 514 -13.19 -17.51 10.94
CA TYR A 514 -14.53 -17.09 11.38
C TYR A 514 -14.72 -15.57 11.35
N VAL A 515 -13.65 -14.82 11.62
CA VAL A 515 -13.67 -13.34 11.63
C VAL A 515 -13.12 -12.79 10.32
N PHE A 516 -12.20 -13.51 9.67
CA PHE A 516 -11.57 -13.08 8.43
C PHE A 516 -11.66 -14.18 7.35
N PRO A 517 -12.75 -14.17 6.55
CA PRO A 517 -13.11 -15.20 5.56
C PRO A 517 -11.97 -15.78 4.71
N PRO A 518 -11.02 -14.99 4.17
CA PRO A 518 -9.92 -15.55 3.37
C PRO A 518 -9.07 -16.60 4.10
N TYR A 519 -8.93 -16.50 5.43
CA TYR A 519 -8.16 -17.49 6.20
C TYR A 519 -8.88 -18.84 6.31
N ALA A 520 -10.21 -18.89 6.22
CA ALA A 520 -10.95 -20.15 6.22
C ALA A 520 -10.58 -21.01 4.99
N LEU A 521 -10.54 -20.38 3.81
CA LEU A 521 -10.11 -21.04 2.57
C LEU A 521 -8.64 -21.48 2.65
N VAL A 522 -7.75 -20.61 3.12
CA VAL A 522 -6.32 -20.94 3.26
C VAL A 522 -6.13 -22.10 4.24
N ALA A 523 -6.82 -22.08 5.39
CA ALA A 523 -6.79 -23.14 6.38
C ALA A 523 -7.22 -24.48 5.79
N TYR A 524 -8.32 -24.50 5.03
CA TYR A 524 -8.82 -25.69 4.36
C TYR A 524 -7.81 -26.25 3.35
N LEU A 525 -7.23 -25.39 2.51
CA LEU A 525 -6.23 -25.80 1.53
C LEU A 525 -4.96 -26.36 2.18
N ILE A 526 -4.56 -25.83 3.33
CA ILE A 526 -3.42 -26.35 4.11
C ILE A 526 -3.78 -27.69 4.73
N ALA A 527 -4.91 -27.78 5.45
CA ALA A 527 -5.35 -29.03 6.07
C ALA A 527 -5.46 -30.16 5.04
N ARG A 528 -6.06 -29.90 3.87
CA ARG A 528 -6.19 -30.90 2.80
C ARG A 528 -4.84 -31.39 2.29
N LYS A 529 -3.86 -30.50 2.14
CA LYS A 529 -2.50 -30.88 1.69
C LYS A 529 -1.70 -31.59 2.78
N ALA A 530 -1.93 -31.24 4.04
CA ALA A 530 -1.28 -31.89 5.18
C ALA A 530 -1.71 -33.36 5.32
N ALA A 531 -2.86 -33.77 4.80
CA ALA A 531 -3.33 -35.15 4.88
C ALA A 531 -2.32 -36.19 4.36
N ALA A 532 -1.58 -35.85 3.30
CA ALA A 532 -0.58 -36.74 2.71
C ALA A 532 0.65 -36.99 3.59
N ARG A 533 0.96 -36.08 4.53
CA ARG A 533 2.18 -36.13 5.36
C ARG A 533 1.90 -36.27 6.85
N GLU A 534 0.78 -35.73 7.31
CA GLU A 534 0.37 -35.64 8.71
C GLU A 534 -0.95 -36.38 8.98
N GLY A 535 -1.48 -37.13 8.01
CA GLY A 535 -2.80 -37.78 8.10
C GLY A 535 -2.97 -38.73 9.30
N GLY A 536 -1.89 -39.37 9.73
CA GLY A 536 -1.86 -40.23 10.93
C GLY A 536 -1.77 -39.46 12.26
N HIS A 537 -1.48 -38.16 12.24
CA HIS A 537 -1.32 -37.36 13.45
C HIS A 537 -2.70 -36.95 14.03
N PRO A 538 -2.93 -37.02 15.36
CA PRO A 538 -4.23 -36.71 15.97
C PRO A 538 -4.76 -35.31 15.64
N GLU A 539 -3.88 -34.31 15.58
CA GLU A 539 -4.26 -32.94 15.24
C GLU A 539 -4.77 -32.78 13.80
N HIS A 540 -4.43 -33.67 12.87
CA HIS A 540 -4.85 -33.54 11.49
C HIS A 540 -6.37 -33.61 11.33
N ARG A 541 -7.01 -34.61 11.95
CA ARG A 541 -8.47 -34.76 11.93
C ARG A 541 -9.17 -33.54 12.54
N SER A 542 -8.64 -33.05 13.66
CA SER A 542 -9.14 -31.83 14.30
C SER A 542 -8.99 -30.62 13.37
N ALA A 543 -7.82 -30.42 12.77
CA ALA A 543 -7.54 -29.29 11.89
C ALA A 543 -8.45 -29.29 10.66
N LEU A 544 -8.62 -30.43 10.00
CA LEU A 544 -9.49 -30.59 8.84
C LEU A 544 -10.95 -30.28 9.20
N LYS A 545 -11.46 -30.83 10.32
CA LYS A 545 -12.82 -30.55 10.80
C LYS A 545 -13.03 -29.05 11.02
N HIS A 546 -12.12 -28.39 11.75
CA HIS A 546 -12.24 -26.95 12.01
C HIS A 546 -12.16 -26.13 10.74
N ALA A 547 -11.29 -26.49 9.79
CA ALA A 547 -11.16 -25.78 8.53
C ALA A 547 -12.41 -25.94 7.64
N ILE A 548 -13.03 -27.12 7.61
CA ILE A 548 -14.29 -27.34 6.90
C ILE A 548 -15.42 -26.52 7.53
N ILE A 549 -15.57 -26.58 8.87
CA ILE A 549 -16.62 -25.81 9.56
C ILE A 549 -16.43 -24.32 9.35
N SER A 550 -15.19 -23.82 9.48
CA SER A 550 -14.85 -22.42 9.22
C SER A 550 -15.20 -22.01 7.78
N LEU A 551 -14.86 -22.84 6.78
CA LEU A 551 -15.19 -22.57 5.39
C LEU A 551 -16.70 -22.59 5.12
N LEU A 552 -17.43 -23.57 5.66
CA LEU A 552 -18.88 -23.64 5.52
C LEU A 552 -19.57 -22.45 6.19
N PHE A 553 -19.13 -22.08 7.39
CA PHE A 553 -19.59 -20.88 8.07
C PHE A 553 -19.35 -19.63 7.22
N THR A 554 -18.13 -19.46 6.69
CA THR A 554 -17.80 -18.34 5.81
C THR A 554 -18.72 -18.29 4.58
N LEU A 555 -18.94 -19.42 3.91
CA LEU A 555 -19.81 -19.47 2.72
C LEU A 555 -21.26 -19.15 3.08
N ALA A 556 -21.77 -19.71 4.18
CA ALA A 556 -23.12 -19.43 4.66
C ALA A 556 -23.29 -17.96 5.08
N PHE A 557 -22.30 -17.40 5.79
CA PHE A 557 -22.27 -16.00 6.18
C PHE A 557 -22.27 -15.08 4.97
N LEU A 558 -21.40 -15.32 3.98
CA LEU A 558 -21.37 -14.52 2.76
C LEU A 558 -22.70 -14.62 2.00
N ALA A 559 -23.22 -15.84 1.80
CA ALA A 559 -24.52 -16.03 1.15
C ALA A 559 -25.65 -15.30 1.88
N ALA A 560 -25.68 -15.36 3.20
CA ALA A 560 -26.62 -14.61 4.02
C ALA A 560 -26.45 -13.10 3.82
N CYS A 561 -25.22 -12.57 3.81
CA CYS A 561 -24.97 -11.15 3.58
C CYS A 561 -25.37 -10.67 2.17
N PHE A 562 -25.37 -11.54 1.16
CA PHE A 562 -25.86 -11.21 -0.18
C PHE A 562 -27.39 -11.13 -0.27
N ILE A 563 -28.10 -11.91 0.55
CA ILE A 563 -29.56 -12.05 0.48
C ILE A 563 -30.25 -11.10 1.46
N LEU A 564 -29.71 -10.99 2.68
CA LEU A 564 -30.35 -10.30 3.78
C LEU A 564 -30.12 -8.79 3.71
N THR A 565 -31.18 -8.02 3.98
CA THR A 565 -31.18 -6.56 4.12
C THR A 565 -31.71 -6.15 5.51
N PRO A 566 -31.41 -4.94 6.01
CA PRO A 566 -31.98 -4.43 7.26
C PRO A 566 -33.52 -4.46 7.29
N ALA A 567 -34.18 -4.13 6.17
CA ALA A 567 -35.64 -4.13 6.07
C ALA A 567 -36.27 -5.51 6.40
N MET A 568 -35.56 -6.62 6.13
CA MET A 568 -36.04 -7.97 6.48
C MET A 568 -36.12 -8.23 7.99
N PHE A 569 -35.53 -7.34 8.81
CA PHE A 569 -35.53 -7.41 10.27
C PHE A 569 -36.41 -6.32 10.92
N GLY A 570 -37.23 -5.63 10.13
CA GLY A 570 -38.13 -4.57 10.61
C GLY A 570 -37.43 -3.23 10.90
N GLY A 571 -36.28 -3.00 10.29
CA GLY A 571 -35.53 -1.73 10.33
C GLY A 571 -35.94 -0.74 9.26
#